data_AF-A0A7Y3DMB2-F1
#
_entry.id   AF-A0A7Y3DMB2-F1
#
_cell.length_a   1.000
_cell.length_b   1.000
_cell.length_c   1.000
_cell.angle_alpha   90.00
_cell.angle_beta   90.00
_cell.angle_gamma   90.00
#
_symmetry.space_group_name_H-M   'P 1'
#
loop_
_entity.id
_entity.type
_entity.pdbx_description
1 polymer ?
#
loop_
_entity_poly.entity_id
_entity_poly.type
_entity_poly.pdbx_seq_one_letter_code
_entity_poly.pdbx_strand_id
1 'polypeptide(L)'
;MNEATSAAAVIASERENIWLNVPSEIKNLNNLRKGRGGNFAIRIYAFSDLYRNQRNLWLLRNLIKDGKLSFKSAGVIVSPFLEEMADRFSIWELHTISRMLTVAKDALRSAESAHELLNLLDELLIYNNRLWLWLDSSIPWFDGDTKLSL
;
A
#
# COMPACT_ATOMS: atom_id res chain seq x y z
N MET A 1 12.17 21.13 -6.73
CA MET A 1 11.40 19.87 -6.79
C MET A 1 10.20 20.04 -5.89
N ASN A 2 8.97 19.90 -6.39
CA ASN A 2 7.78 20.04 -5.55
C ASN A 2 7.59 18.80 -4.64
N GLU A 3 6.65 18.89 -3.71
CA GLU A 3 6.44 17.84 -2.71
C GLU A 3 5.99 16.52 -3.34
N ALA A 4 5.16 16.57 -4.41
CA ALA A 4 4.69 15.38 -5.14
C ALA A 4 5.85 14.59 -5.74
N THR A 5 6.79 15.27 -6.40
CA THR A 5 7.99 14.63 -6.96
C THR A 5 8.90 14.08 -5.87
N SER A 6 9.06 14.81 -4.77
CA SER A 6 9.86 14.37 -3.62
C SER A 6 9.25 13.14 -2.95
N ALA A 7 7.93 13.11 -2.77
CA ALA A 7 7.18 11.98 -2.23
C ALA A 7 7.31 10.73 -3.12
N ALA A 8 7.20 10.90 -4.45
CA ALA A 8 7.40 9.81 -5.40
C ALA A 8 8.81 9.20 -5.26
N ALA A 9 9.84 10.04 -5.12
CA ALA A 9 11.22 9.57 -4.91
C ALA A 9 11.41 8.81 -3.58
N VAL A 10 10.78 9.27 -2.49
CA VAL A 10 10.80 8.57 -1.19
C VAL A 10 10.16 7.18 -1.32
N ILE A 11 9.00 7.10 -1.97
CA ILE A 11 8.27 5.83 -2.18
C ILE A 11 9.06 4.90 -3.10
N ALA A 12 9.66 5.43 -4.17
CA ALA A 12 10.52 4.66 -5.07
C ALA A 12 11.73 4.07 -4.33
N SER A 13 12.39 4.85 -3.47
CA SER A 13 13.51 4.38 -2.65
C SER A 13 13.10 3.25 -1.70
N GLU A 14 11.95 3.36 -1.04
CA GLU A 14 11.43 2.29 -0.19
C GLU A 14 11.03 1.06 -1.01
N ARG A 15 10.41 1.26 -2.18
CA ARG A 15 10.10 0.19 -3.13
C ARG A 15 11.34 -0.59 -3.55
N GLU A 16 12.44 0.09 -3.86
CA GLU A 16 13.71 -0.55 -4.21
C GLU A 16 14.28 -1.35 -3.04
N ASN A 17 14.23 -0.79 -1.83
CA ASN A 17 14.65 -1.48 -0.61
C ASN A 17 13.88 -2.79 -0.42
N ILE A 18 12.55 -2.75 -0.50
CA ILE A 18 11.71 -3.94 -0.35
C ILE A 18 11.68 -4.84 -1.59
N TRP A 19 12.32 -4.45 -2.70
CA TRP A 19 12.31 -5.26 -3.90
C TRP A 19 13.05 -6.57 -3.69
N LEU A 20 14.19 -6.53 -3.01
CA LEU A 20 15.02 -7.69 -2.73
C LEU A 20 14.91 -8.14 -1.27
N ASN A 21 14.56 -7.22 -0.36
CA ASN A 21 14.56 -7.49 1.07
C ASN A 21 13.14 -7.64 1.61
N VAL A 22 12.88 -8.73 2.34
CA VAL A 22 11.63 -8.88 3.09
C VAL A 22 11.57 -7.79 4.18
N PRO A 23 10.52 -6.95 4.22
CA PRO A 23 10.36 -5.93 5.26
C PRO A 23 10.35 -6.54 6.66
N SER A 24 10.96 -5.84 7.63
CA SER A 24 11.01 -6.29 9.03
C SER A 24 9.61 -6.45 9.62
N GLU A 25 8.69 -5.53 9.30
CA GLU A 25 7.28 -5.56 9.73
C GLU A 25 6.59 -6.86 9.29
N ILE A 26 6.83 -7.32 8.06
CA ILE A 26 6.28 -8.59 7.54
C ILE A 26 6.85 -9.78 8.32
N LYS A 27 8.16 -9.79 8.64
CA LYS A 27 8.75 -10.84 9.49
C LYS A 27 8.12 -10.85 10.88
N ASN A 28 7.79 -9.68 11.42
CA ASN A 28 7.24 -9.52 12.77
C ASN A 28 5.77 -9.91 12.87
N LEU A 29 5.00 -9.89 11.76
CA LEU A 29 3.63 -10.42 11.72
C LEU A 29 3.55 -11.90 12.14
N ASN A 30 4.67 -12.62 12.12
CA ASN A 30 4.75 -13.97 12.66
C ASN A 30 4.48 -14.07 14.15
N ASN A 31 4.74 -12.99 14.89
CA ASN A 31 4.68 -12.97 16.34
C ASN A 31 3.52 -12.09 16.86
N LEU A 32 2.88 -11.31 16.00
CA LEU A 32 1.85 -10.35 16.38
C LEU A 32 0.53 -11.03 16.75
N ARG A 33 0.21 -11.08 18.05
CA ARG A 33 -1.06 -11.60 18.58
C ARG A 33 -2.02 -10.46 18.92
N LYS A 34 -2.97 -10.16 18.04
CA LYS A 34 -4.11 -9.25 18.31
C LYS A 34 -5.44 -9.96 18.15
N GLY A 35 -6.37 -9.69 19.08
CA GLY A 35 -7.74 -10.21 19.04
C GLY A 35 -7.84 -11.73 19.16
N ARG A 36 -9.04 -12.27 18.92
CA ARG A 36 -9.34 -13.71 19.03
C ARG A 36 -8.82 -14.55 17.86
N GLY A 37 -8.59 -13.94 16.69
CA GLY A 37 -8.16 -14.62 15.46
C GLY A 37 -6.65 -14.87 15.36
N GLY A 38 -5.85 -14.34 16.30
CA GLY A 38 -4.40 -14.50 16.31
C GLY A 38 -3.71 -14.00 15.04
N ASN A 39 -2.49 -14.49 14.83
CA ASN A 39 -1.56 -13.93 13.84
C ASN A 39 -2.03 -14.18 12.41
N PHE A 40 -2.73 -15.30 12.16
CA PHE A 40 -3.24 -15.66 10.83
C PHE A 40 -4.27 -14.65 10.34
N ALA A 41 -5.27 -14.31 11.18
CA ALA A 41 -6.32 -13.38 10.80
C ALA A 41 -5.76 -12.00 10.43
N ILE A 42 -4.76 -11.52 11.17
CA ILE A 42 -4.10 -10.23 10.90
C ILE A 42 -3.47 -10.23 9.50
N ARG A 43 -2.74 -11.30 9.14
CA ARG A 43 -2.10 -11.41 7.82
C ARG A 43 -3.14 -11.43 6.70
N ILE A 44 -4.23 -12.18 6.87
CA ILE A 44 -5.33 -12.25 5.89
C ILE A 44 -6.01 -10.89 5.70
N TYR A 45 -6.27 -10.16 6.78
CA TYR A 45 -6.89 -8.83 6.66
C TYR A 45 -5.96 -7.81 6.02
N ALA A 46 -4.69 -7.77 6.43
CA ALA A 46 -3.71 -6.90 5.80
C ALA A 46 -3.49 -7.24 4.32
N PHE A 47 -3.53 -8.54 3.95
CA PHE A 47 -3.43 -9.01 2.57
C PHE A 47 -4.61 -8.56 1.73
N SER A 48 -5.82 -8.74 2.28
CA SER A 48 -7.06 -8.30 1.65
C SER A 48 -7.07 -6.79 1.42
N ASP A 49 -6.50 -6.02 2.34
CA ASP A 49 -6.39 -4.57 2.22
C ASP A 49 -5.44 -4.13 1.13
N LEU A 50 -4.24 -4.71 1.07
CA LEU A 50 -3.29 -4.42 -0.01
C LEU A 50 -3.88 -4.79 -1.38
N TYR A 51 -4.59 -5.91 -1.48
CA TYR A 51 -5.29 -6.33 -2.70
C TYR A 51 -6.39 -5.34 -3.10
N ARG A 52 -7.24 -4.92 -2.16
CA ARG A 52 -8.27 -3.90 -2.40
C ARG A 52 -7.64 -2.57 -2.83
N ASN A 53 -6.59 -2.14 -2.15
CA ASN A 53 -5.92 -0.86 -2.38
C ASN A 53 -5.27 -0.81 -3.77
N GLN A 54 -4.70 -1.92 -4.24
CA GLN A 54 -4.19 -2.05 -5.61
C GLN A 54 -5.26 -1.65 -6.63
N ARG A 55 -6.48 -2.19 -6.49
CA ARG A 55 -7.58 -1.88 -7.41
C ARG A 55 -7.99 -0.41 -7.33
N ASN A 56 -8.10 0.13 -6.12
CA ASN A 56 -8.49 1.52 -5.91
C ASN A 56 -7.46 2.51 -6.50
N LEU A 57 -6.17 2.29 -6.22
CA LEU A 57 -5.07 3.08 -6.77
C LEU A 57 -5.06 3.01 -8.31
N TRP A 58 -5.19 1.80 -8.87
CA TRP A 58 -5.22 1.61 -10.33
C TRP A 58 -6.40 2.33 -10.99
N LEU A 59 -7.59 2.27 -10.40
CA LEU A 59 -8.78 2.96 -10.92
C LEU A 59 -8.59 4.48 -10.92
N LEU A 60 -8.16 5.05 -9.80
CA LEU A 60 -7.92 6.48 -9.66
C LEU A 60 -6.84 6.97 -10.65
N ARG A 61 -5.74 6.21 -10.73
CA ARG A 61 -4.63 6.46 -11.65
C ARG A 61 -5.09 6.45 -13.12
N ASN A 62 -5.92 5.49 -13.52
CA ASN A 62 -6.42 5.42 -14.89
C ASN A 62 -7.45 6.50 -15.23
N LEU A 63 -8.29 6.93 -14.28
CA LEU A 63 -9.20 8.06 -14.50
C LEU A 63 -8.43 9.34 -14.84
N ILE A 64 -7.30 9.58 -14.16
CA ILE A 64 -6.41 10.71 -14.43
C ILE A 64 -5.73 10.53 -15.79
N LYS A 65 -5.15 9.35 -16.04
CA LYS A 65 -4.43 9.04 -17.29
C LYS A 65 -5.31 9.20 -18.52
N ASP A 66 -6.57 8.78 -18.44
CA ASP A 66 -7.55 8.87 -19.54
C ASP A 66 -8.15 10.28 -19.68
N GLY A 67 -7.77 11.25 -18.84
CA GLY A 67 -8.34 12.60 -18.85
C GLY A 67 -9.79 12.67 -18.35
N LYS A 68 -10.32 11.59 -17.76
CA LYS A 68 -11.68 11.53 -17.18
C LYS A 68 -11.76 12.22 -15.81
N LEU A 69 -10.62 12.44 -15.17
CA LEU A 69 -10.49 13.18 -13.91
C LEU A 69 -9.32 14.16 -14.00
N SER A 70 -9.59 15.45 -13.77
CA SER A 70 -8.52 16.45 -13.75
C SER A 70 -7.56 16.20 -12.58
N PHE A 71 -6.26 16.46 -12.75
CA PHE A 71 -5.27 16.24 -11.68
C PHE A 71 -5.56 17.09 -10.43
N LYS A 72 -6.10 18.32 -10.61
CA LYS A 72 -6.51 19.18 -9.51
C LYS A 72 -7.65 18.56 -8.69
N SER A 73 -8.67 18.03 -9.36
CA SER A 73 -9.78 17.33 -8.70
C SER A 73 -9.32 16.02 -8.06
N ALA A 74 -8.44 15.29 -8.73
CA ALA A 74 -7.88 14.04 -8.23
C ALA A 74 -7.12 14.23 -6.92
N GLY A 75 -6.29 15.28 -6.80
CA GLY A 75 -5.56 15.57 -5.56
C GLY A 75 -6.48 15.75 -4.33
N VAL A 76 -7.71 16.23 -4.54
CA VAL A 76 -8.72 16.36 -3.47
C VAL A 76 -9.43 15.02 -3.22
N ILE A 77 -9.84 14.32 -4.28
CA ILE A 77 -10.65 13.09 -4.17
C ILE A 77 -9.82 11.92 -3.64
N VAL A 78 -8.56 11.79 -4.05
CA VAL A 78 -7.70 10.65 -3.71
C VAL A 78 -7.25 10.69 -2.25
N SER A 79 -7.10 11.89 -1.68
CA SER A 79 -6.53 12.11 -0.34
C SER A 79 -7.28 11.34 0.78
N PRO A 80 -8.62 11.40 0.90
CA PRO A 80 -9.36 10.60 1.88
C PRO A 80 -9.20 9.08 1.72
N PHE A 81 -9.01 8.59 0.48
CA PHE A 81 -8.76 7.17 0.27
C PHE A 81 -7.39 6.76 0.80
N LEU A 82 -6.35 7.56 0.57
CA LEU A 82 -5.02 7.27 1.10
C LEU A 82 -4.98 7.34 2.62
N GLU A 83 -5.74 8.25 3.23
CA GLU A 83 -5.89 8.34 4.68
C GLU A 83 -6.52 7.08 5.27
N GLU A 84 -7.68 6.64 4.73
CA GLU A 84 -8.33 5.42 5.19
C GLU A 84 -7.41 4.20 5.03
N MET A 85 -6.69 4.11 3.91
CA MET A 85 -5.72 3.04 3.69
C MET A 85 -4.60 3.07 4.75
N ALA A 86 -4.07 4.25 5.08
CA ALA A 86 -3.00 4.41 6.05
C ALA A 86 -3.45 3.98 7.45
N ASP A 87 -4.62 4.46 7.88
CA ASP A 87 -5.21 4.15 9.18
C ASP A 87 -5.41 2.63 9.35
N ARG A 88 -5.87 1.96 8.30
CA ARG A 88 -6.05 0.51 8.32
C ARG A 88 -4.74 -0.25 8.52
N PHE A 89 -3.66 0.15 7.85
CA PHE A 89 -2.37 -0.51 8.05
C PHE A 89 -1.73 -0.23 9.41
N SER A 90 -2.06 0.90 10.04
CA SER A 90 -1.66 1.16 11.42
C SER A 90 -2.28 0.16 12.41
N ILE A 91 -3.50 -0.32 12.17
CA ILE A 91 -4.14 -1.38 12.98
C ILE A 91 -3.30 -2.68 12.92
N TRP A 92 -2.76 -2.98 11.74
CA TRP A 92 -1.97 -4.19 11.45
C TRP A 92 -0.48 -4.06 11.81
N GLU A 93 -0.06 -2.93 12.38
CA GLU A 93 1.36 -2.61 12.69
C GLU A 93 2.27 -2.60 11.46
N LEU A 94 1.70 -2.33 10.29
CA LEU A 94 2.42 -2.12 9.04
C LEU A 94 2.67 -0.62 8.86
N HIS A 95 3.46 -0.05 9.77
CA HIS A 95 3.66 1.39 9.87
C HIS A 95 4.40 1.99 8.66
N THR A 96 5.22 1.20 7.97
CA THR A 96 5.99 1.68 6.81
C THR A 96 5.08 2.00 5.63
N ILE A 97 4.13 1.11 5.28
CA ILE A 97 3.11 1.41 4.25
C ILE A 97 2.15 2.50 4.73
N SER A 98 1.76 2.53 6.02
CA SER A 98 0.98 3.63 6.56
C SER A 98 1.68 4.98 6.34
N ARG A 99 2.99 5.06 6.60
CA ARG A 99 3.81 6.25 6.35
C ARG A 99 3.88 6.60 4.87
N MET A 100 4.07 5.63 3.97
CA MET A 100 4.11 5.88 2.52
C MET A 100 2.79 6.44 2.00
N LEU A 101 1.66 5.93 2.49
CA LEU A 101 0.33 6.42 2.15
C LEU A 101 0.11 7.85 2.65
N THR A 102 0.55 8.16 3.88
CA THR A 102 0.50 9.52 4.43
C THR A 102 1.40 10.49 3.64
N VAL A 103 2.63 10.10 3.32
CA VAL A 103 3.56 10.89 2.49
C VAL A 103 2.93 11.21 1.13
N ALA A 104 2.32 10.21 0.48
CA ALA A 104 1.59 10.45 -0.76
C ALA A 104 0.40 11.39 -0.55
N LYS A 105 -0.45 11.12 0.45
CA LYS A 105 -1.64 11.91 0.80
C LYS A 105 -1.32 13.40 0.91
N ASP A 106 -0.30 13.74 1.69
CA ASP A 106 0.06 15.12 1.99
C ASP A 106 0.62 15.81 0.74
N ALA A 107 1.35 15.08 -0.10
CA ALA A 107 1.97 15.62 -1.31
C ALA A 107 1.02 15.75 -2.52
N LEU A 108 -0.11 15.04 -2.55
CA LEU A 108 -1.04 15.00 -3.70
C LEU A 108 -1.44 16.39 -4.22
N ARG A 109 -1.64 17.36 -3.32
CA ARG A 109 -2.12 18.71 -3.67
C ARG A 109 -1.04 19.61 -4.24
N SER A 110 0.23 19.24 -4.06
CA SER A 110 1.38 20.00 -4.58
C SER A 110 1.69 19.67 -6.05
N ALA A 111 1.07 18.64 -6.63
CA ALA A 111 1.28 18.27 -8.01
C ALA A 111 0.82 19.39 -8.96
N GLU A 112 1.69 19.83 -9.84
CA GLU A 112 1.46 20.94 -10.78
C GLU A 112 0.99 20.43 -12.15
N SER A 113 1.09 19.13 -12.38
CA SER A 113 0.66 18.49 -13.62
C SER A 113 0.08 17.10 -13.38
N ALA A 114 -0.67 16.60 -14.38
CA ALA A 114 -1.12 15.21 -14.38
C ALA A 114 0.05 14.22 -14.37
N HIS A 115 1.17 14.56 -15.01
CA HIS A 115 2.36 13.70 -15.07
C HIS A 115 2.95 13.44 -13.67
N GLU A 116 3.12 14.49 -12.87
CA GLU A 116 3.65 14.37 -11.51
C GLU A 116 2.73 13.56 -10.60
N LEU A 117 1.41 13.83 -10.68
CA LEU A 117 0.42 13.10 -9.91
C LEU A 117 0.40 11.61 -10.31
N LEU A 118 0.45 11.32 -11.60
CA LEU A 118 0.51 9.94 -12.11
C LEU A 118 1.79 9.24 -11.64
N ASN A 119 2.94 9.92 -11.67
CA ASN A 119 4.20 9.37 -11.19
C ASN A 119 4.13 8.99 -9.70
N LEU A 120 3.59 9.87 -8.86
CA LEU A 120 3.38 9.58 -7.44
C LEU A 120 2.48 8.36 -7.21
N LEU A 121 1.35 8.28 -7.93
CA LEU A 121 0.41 7.16 -7.81
C LEU A 121 0.99 5.85 -8.37
N ASP A 122 1.79 5.91 -9.43
CA ASP A 122 2.45 4.75 -10.02
C ASP A 122 3.49 4.16 -9.05
N GLU A 123 4.36 4.99 -8.45
CA GLU A 123 5.32 4.52 -7.46
C GLU A 123 4.63 3.89 -6.24
N LEU A 124 3.55 4.52 -5.75
CA LEU A 124 2.77 3.98 -4.65
C LEU A 124 2.08 2.65 -5.01
N LEU A 125 1.52 2.54 -6.22
CA LEU A 125 0.90 1.31 -6.71
C LEU A 125 1.91 0.17 -6.81
N ILE A 126 3.10 0.42 -7.37
CA ILE A 126 4.14 -0.60 -7.49
C ILE A 126 4.65 -1.02 -6.10
N TYR A 127 4.86 -0.06 -5.19
CA TYR A 127 5.21 -0.33 -3.80
C TYR A 127 4.16 -1.22 -3.11
N ASN A 128 2.88 -0.83 -3.19
CA ASN A 128 1.76 -1.60 -2.63
C ASN A 128 1.74 -3.04 -3.15
N ASN A 129 1.91 -3.23 -4.47
CA ASN A 129 1.90 -4.56 -5.09
C ASN A 129 3.10 -5.40 -4.65
N ARG A 130 4.28 -4.78 -4.49
CA ARG A 130 5.46 -5.51 -4.01
C ARG A 130 5.27 -5.96 -2.55
N LEU A 131 4.73 -5.09 -1.71
CA LEU A 131 4.42 -5.43 -0.32
C LEU A 131 3.35 -6.53 -0.23
N TRP A 132 2.34 -6.49 -1.11
CA TRP A 132 1.31 -7.52 -1.19
C TRP A 132 1.91 -8.92 -1.43
N LEU A 133 2.88 -9.04 -2.34
CA LEU A 133 3.59 -10.30 -2.59
C LEU A 133 4.37 -10.79 -1.36
N TRP A 134 4.99 -9.88 -0.61
CA TRP A 134 5.66 -10.27 0.63
C TRP A 134 4.68 -10.77 1.68
N LEU A 135 3.54 -10.10 1.80
CA LEU A 135 2.52 -10.50 2.75
C LEU A 135 1.90 -11.85 2.37
N ASP A 136 1.65 -12.08 1.07
CA ASP A 136 1.22 -13.37 0.54
C ASP A 136 2.18 -14.50 0.94
N SER A 137 3.49 -14.28 0.72
CA SER A 137 4.53 -15.25 1.08
C SER A 137 4.64 -15.53 2.59
N SER A 138 4.11 -14.63 3.42
CA SER A 138 4.11 -14.79 4.88
C SER A 138 2.90 -15.57 5.39
N ILE A 139 1.88 -15.81 4.56
CA ILE A 139 0.67 -16.51 4.97
C ILE A 139 0.90 -18.02 4.89
N PRO A 140 0.64 -18.78 5.97
CA PRO A 140 0.81 -20.23 5.98
C PRO A 140 -0.39 -20.92 5.31
N TRP A 141 -0.56 -20.71 4.00
CA TRP A 141 -1.73 -21.18 3.24
C TRP A 141 -2.02 -22.68 3.42
N PHE A 142 -0.97 -23.50 3.52
CA PHE A 142 -1.06 -24.96 3.51
C PHE A 142 -0.83 -25.62 4.89
N ASP A 143 -0.60 -24.85 5.96
CA ASP A 143 -0.37 -25.43 7.30
C ASP A 143 -1.63 -26.15 7.83
N GLY A 144 -2.81 -25.80 7.33
CA GLY A 144 -4.07 -26.50 7.61
C GLY A 144 -4.24 -27.80 6.82
N ASP A 145 -3.76 -27.86 5.58
CA ASP A 145 -3.94 -29.01 4.68
C ASP A 145 -3.16 -30.23 5.15
N THR A 146 -1.98 -30.01 5.74
CA THR A 146 -1.16 -31.10 6.31
C THR A 146 -1.80 -31.81 7.50
N LYS A 147 -2.81 -31.19 8.15
CA LYS A 147 -3.57 -31.79 9.27
C LYS A 147 -4.87 -32.45 8.84
N LEU A 148 -5.25 -32.33 7.56
CA LEU A 148 -6.45 -32.91 6.99
C LEU A 148 -6.16 -34.21 6.21
N SER A 149 -5.08 -34.91 6.53
CA SER A 149 -4.85 -36.28 6.07
C SER A 149 -5.97 -37.18 6.61
N LEU A 150 -7.05 -37.30 5.82
CA LEU A 150 -8.14 -38.25 5.99
C LEU A 150 -7.66 -39.68 5.74
#